data_AF-A0A7W1CQU4-F1
#
_entry.id   AF-A0A7W1CQU4-F1
#
_cell.length_a   1.000
_cell.length_b   1.000
_cell.length_c   1.000
_cell.angle_alpha   90.00
_cell.angle_beta   90.00
_cell.angle_gamma   90.00
#
_symmetry.space_group_name_H-M   'P 1'
#
loop_
_entity.id
_entity.type
_entity.pdbx_description
1 polymer ?
#
loop_
_entity_poly.entity_id
_entity_poly.type
_entity_poly.pdbx_seq_one_letter_code
_entity_poly.pdbx_strand_id
1 'polypeptide(L)' 'MPFRSFIMYLADGTSIRVPHPDFIAMPSAGRTVSVYAENERTHSVIDLLLVTKLETTESSQNAS' A
#
# COMPACT_ATOMS: atom_id res chain seq x y z
N MET A 1 -7.47 4.36 -14.88
CA MET A 1 -6.03 4.01 -14.93
C MET A 1 -5.86 2.64 -14.28
N PRO A 2 -4.99 1.74 -14.78
CA PRO A 2 -4.69 0.51 -14.07
C PRO A 2 -4.04 0.81 -12.71
N PHE A 3 -4.20 -0.09 -11.74
CA PHE A 3 -3.46 -0.03 -10.49
C PHE A 3 -1.96 -0.13 -10.77
N ARG A 4 -1.15 0.62 -10.02
CA ARG A 4 0.30 0.48 -10.00
C ARG A 4 0.73 0.14 -8.59
N SER A 5 1.59 -0.87 -8.45
CA SER A 5 2.16 -1.21 -7.15
C SER A 5 2.95 -0.02 -6.59
N PHE A 6 2.90 0.14 -5.28
CA PHE A 6 3.55 1.26 -4.60
C PHE A 6 4.05 0.88 -3.22
N ILE A 7 4.94 1.71 -2.68
CA ILE A 7 5.38 1.68 -1.29
C ILE A 7 4.79 2.89 -0.58
N MET A 8 4.18 2.66 0.57
CA MET A 8 3.66 3.68 1.48
C MET A 8 4.68 3.93 2.58
N TYR A 9 5.10 5.19 2.73
CA TYR A 9 6.00 5.61 3.81
C TYR A 9 5.21 6.35 4.88
N LEU A 10 5.43 5.97 6.14
CA LEU A 10 4.80 6.58 7.30
C LEU A 10 5.74 7.56 8.01
N ALA A 11 5.17 8.44 8.83
CA ALA A 11 5.89 9.49 9.55
C ALA A 11 6.91 8.95 10.57
N ASP A 12 6.74 7.72 11.03
CA ASP A 12 7.66 7.03 11.95
C ASP A 12 8.84 6.35 11.24
N GLY A 13 8.90 6.43 9.91
CA GLY A 13 9.92 5.77 9.08
C GLY A 13 9.52 4.37 8.60
N THR A 14 8.36 3.85 8.98
CA THR A 14 7.86 2.56 8.49
C THR A 14 7.56 2.64 6.99
N SER A 15 7.85 1.55 6.26
CA SER A 15 7.48 1.41 4.84
C SER A 15 6.69 0.14 4.60
N ILE A 16 5.63 0.23 3.79
CA ILE A 16 4.69 -0.86 3.53
C ILE A 16 4.48 -0.99 2.02
N ARG A 17 4.74 -2.17 1.46
CA ARG A 17 4.56 -2.46 0.04
C ARG A 17 3.13 -2.91 -0.24
N VAL A 18 2.51 -2.34 -1.28
CA VAL A 18 1.21 -2.76 -1.82
C VAL A 18 1.42 -3.25 -3.26
N PRO A 19 1.56 -4.57 -3.48
CA PRO A 19 1.91 -5.14 -4.79
C PRO A 19 0.72 -5.23 -5.76
N HIS A 20 -0.50 -5.33 -5.24
CA HIS A 20 -1.74 -5.56 -5.99
C HIS A 20 -2.91 -4.92 -5.23
N PRO A 21 -4.00 -4.45 -5.89
CA PRO A 21 -5.13 -3.82 -5.21
C PRO A 21 -5.77 -4.70 -4.12
N ASP A 22 -5.70 -6.02 -4.25
CA ASP A 22 -6.27 -6.96 -3.27
C ASP A 22 -5.58 -6.89 -1.89
N PHE A 23 -4.39 -6.28 -1.81
CA PHE A 23 -3.66 -6.12 -0.55
C PHE A 23 -4.06 -4.86 0.22
N ILE A 24 -4.97 -4.03 -0.30
CA ILE A 24 -5.42 -2.82 0.39
C ILE A 24 -6.95 -2.71 0.38
N ALA A 25 -7.51 -2.48 1.56
CA ALA A 25 -8.93 -2.18 1.72
C ALA A 25 -9.11 -0.79 2.30
N MET A 26 -9.90 0.03 1.62
CA MET A 26 -10.29 1.37 2.07
C MET A 26 -11.81 1.37 2.32
N PRO A 27 -12.27 1.70 3.54
CA PRO A 27 -13.70 1.87 3.78
C PRO A 27 -14.23 3.05 2.97
N SER A 28 -15.51 2.97 2.57
CA SER A 28 -16.18 4.00 1.74
C SER A 28 -16.22 5.39 2.39
N ALA A 29 -16.10 5.44 3.72
CA ALA A 29 -15.86 6.64 4.49
C ALA A 29 -14.86 6.30 5.60
N GLY A 30 -13.78 7.06 5.72
CA GLY A 30 -12.80 6.83 6.77
C GLY A 30 -11.45 7.48 6.51
N ARG A 31 -10.62 7.47 7.55
CA ARG A 31 -9.25 7.98 7.55
C ARG A 31 -8.22 6.87 7.65
N THR A 32 -8.67 5.62 7.70
CA THR A 32 -7.79 4.46 7.83
C THR A 32 -7.86 3.55 6.62
N VAL A 33 -6.77 2.85 6.34
CA VAL A 33 -6.70 1.79 5.34
C VAL A 33 -6.15 0.52 5.99
N SER A 34 -6.68 -0.63 5.59
CA SER A 34 -6.11 -1.92 5.97
C SER A 34 -5.18 -2.41 4.87
N VAL A 35 -3.94 -2.74 5.21
CA VAL A 35 -2.97 -3.35 4.29
C VAL A 35 -2.59 -4.74 4.77
N TYR A 36 -2.74 -5.72 3.88
CA TYR A 36 -2.47 -7.13 4.17
C TYR A 36 -1.04 -7.49 3.76
N ALA A 37 -0.39 -8.37 4.52
CA ALA A 37 0.93 -8.88 4.18
C ALA A 37 0.84 -10.02 3.13
N GLU A 38 1.83 -10.13 2.24
CA GLU A 38 1.90 -11.20 1.22
C GLU A 38 1.97 -12.61 1.83
N ASN A 39 2.66 -12.76 2.97
CA ASN A 39 3.01 -14.07 3.52
C ASN A 39 2.55 -14.29 4.97
N GLU A 40 1.80 -13.34 5.55
CA GLU A 40 1.37 -13.41 6.94
C GLU A 40 -0.15 -13.29 7.04
N ARG A 41 -0.74 -13.90 8.08
CA ARG A 41 -2.17 -13.71 8.42
C ARG A 41 -2.42 -12.39 9.15
N THR A 42 -1.46 -11.49 9.14
CA THR A 42 -1.49 -10.19 9.81
C THR A 42 -1.83 -9.11 8.79
N HIS A 43 -2.42 -8.03 9.29
CA HIS A 43 -2.66 -6.81 8.51
C HIS A 43 -2.39 -5.60 9.40
N SER A 44 -2.03 -4.49 8.77
CA SER A 44 -1.85 -3.21 9.44
C SER A 44 -3.04 -2.31 9.12
N VAL A 45 -3.56 -1.63 10.15
CA VAL A 45 -4.51 -0.54 9.97
C VAL A 45 -3.72 0.76 10.08
N ILE A 46 -3.70 1.53 8.99
CA ILE A 46 -2.86 2.72 8.83
C ILE A 46 -3.77 3.94 8.86
N ASP A 47 -3.46 4.93 9.70
CA ASP A 47 -4.05 6.27 9.60
C ASP A 47 -3.43 7.02 8.43
N LEU A 48 -4.24 7.45 7.47
CA LEU A 48 -3.80 8.14 6.26
C LEU A 48 -3.11 9.48 6.56
N LEU A 49 -3.34 10.09 7.73
CA LEU A 49 -2.63 11.31 8.14
C LEU A 49 -1.17 11.06 8.54
N LEU A 50 -0.80 9.80 8.78
CA LEU A 50 0.58 9.41 9.07
C LEU A 50 1.34 9.04 7.80
N VAL A 51 0.67 8.98 6.64
CA VAL A 51 1.32 8.69 5.36
C VAL A 51 2.00 9.95 4.85
N THR A 52 3.31 9.86 4.62
CA THR A 52 4.14 11.00 4.20
C THR A 52 4.49 10.95 2.71
N LYS A 53 4.56 9.75 2.12
CA LYS A 53 4.91 9.55 0.71
C LYS A 53 4.30 8.26 0.16
N LEU A 54 3.86 8.30 -1.09
CA LEU A 54 3.63 7.12 -1.92
C LEU A 54 4.69 7.08 -3.02
N GLU A 55 5.38 5.95 -3.17
CA GLU A 55 6.34 5.74 -4.25
C GLU A 55 5.84 4.61 -5.15
N THR A 56 5.52 4.94 -6.40
CA THR A 56 5.14 3.94 -7.38
C THR A 56 6.37 3.10 -7.73
N THR A 57 6.28 1.80 -7.57
CA THR A 57 7.29 0.89 -8.11
C THR A 57 6.92 0.63 -9.57
N GLU A 58 7.82 0.90 -10.51
CA GLU A 58 7.59 0.46 -11.87
C GLU A 58 7.40 -1.06 -11.86
N SER A 59 6.27 -1.51 -12.40
CA SER A 59 6.18 -2.88 -12.86
C SER A 59 7.17 -2.96 -14.01
N SER A 60 8.30 -3.64 -13.84
CA SER A 60 9.12 -4.07 -14.98
C SER A 60 8.29 -5.05 -15.81
N GLN A 61 7.34 -4.53 -16.59
CA GLN A 61 6.83 -5.19 -17.77
C GLN A 61 7.81 -4.88 -18.91
N ASN A 62 9.02 -5.44 -18.83
CA ASN A 62 9.76 -5.81 -20.03
C ASN A 62 9.20 -7.19 -20.40
N ALA A 63 8.31 -7.31 -21.40
CA ALA A 63 8.67 -7.32 -22.81
C ALA A 63 9.75 -8.37 -23.11
N SER A 64 9.32 -9.63 -23.21
CA SER A 64 9.76 -10.63 -24.21
C SER A 64 8.84 -11.85 -24.12
#